data_AF-A0A382SE68-F1
#
_entry.id   AF-A0A382SE68-F1
#
_cell.length_a   1.000
_cell.length_b   1.000
_cell.length_c   1.000
_cell.angle_alpha   90.00
_cell.angle_beta   90.00
_cell.angle_gamma   90.00
#
_symmetry.space_group_name_H-M   'P 1'
#
loop_
_entity.id
_entity.type
_entity.pdbx_description
1 polymer ?
#
loop_
_entity_poly.entity_id
_entity_poly.type
_entity_poly.pdbx_seq_one_letter_code
_entity_poly.pdbx_strand_id
1 'polypeptide(L)'
;MNRPTEVTYDESKIQTLSSLEHIRLRPGMYIGRLGNGNHPNDGIYILLKELIDNSIDEFIMGHGKRIDIRIDNGEVSVRDFGRGIPLGK
;
A
#
# COMPACT_ATOMS: atom_id res chain seq x y z
N MET A 1 -26.15 44.04 -1.32
CA MET A 1 -26.55 42.68 -1.75
C MET A 1 -25.32 41.98 -2.30
N ASN A 2 -24.73 41.03 -1.58
CA ASN A 2 -23.66 40.21 -2.12
C ASN A 2 -24.29 39.13 -3.02
N ARG A 3 -23.99 39.17 -4.33
CA ARG A 3 -24.33 38.05 -5.22
C ARG A 3 -23.49 36.84 -4.81
N PRO A 4 -24.07 35.63 -4.72
CA PRO A 4 -23.27 34.42 -4.56
C PRO A 4 -22.36 34.30 -5.78
N THR A 5 -21.08 34.03 -5.54
CA THR A 5 -20.10 33.75 -6.59
C THR A 5 -20.58 32.58 -7.43
N GLU A 6 -20.68 32.78 -8.74
CA GLU A 6 -21.11 31.77 -9.70
C GLU A 6 -20.09 30.61 -9.70
N VAL A 7 -20.54 29.39 -9.42
CA VAL A 7 -19.67 28.22 -9.39
C VAL A 7 -19.47 27.74 -10.83
N THR A 8 -18.34 28.12 -11.43
CA THR A 8 -17.96 27.65 -12.77
C THR A 8 -17.47 26.20 -12.69
N TYR A 9 -18.24 25.28 -13.28
CA TYR A 9 -17.86 23.88 -13.48
C TYR A 9 -17.48 23.66 -14.94
N ASP A 10 -16.17 23.68 -15.21
CA ASP A 10 -15.58 23.47 -16.53
C ASP A 10 -14.62 22.26 -16.51
N GLU A 11 -14.01 21.95 -17.65
CA GLU A 11 -13.09 20.81 -17.81
C GLU A 11 -11.90 20.86 -16.86
N SER A 12 -11.46 22.05 -16.42
CA SER A 12 -10.35 22.20 -15.48
C SER A 12 -10.67 21.64 -14.09
N LYS A 13 -11.95 21.39 -13.79
CA LYS A 13 -12.40 20.79 -12.53
C LYS A 13 -12.33 19.26 -12.52
N ILE A 14 -12.13 18.63 -13.68
CA ILE A 14 -11.91 17.18 -13.78
C ILE A 14 -10.42 16.90 -13.67
N GLN A 15 -10.04 16.07 -12.71
CA GLN A 15 -8.65 15.66 -12.49
C GLN A 15 -8.50 14.16 -12.73
N THR A 16 -7.53 13.79 -13.56
CA THR A 16 -7.08 12.41 -13.71
C THR A 16 -5.81 12.24 -12.90
N LEU A 17 -5.78 11.24 -12.03
CA LEU A 17 -4.63 10.94 -11.18
C LEU A 17 -3.88 9.74 -11.74
N SER A 18 -2.55 9.75 -11.62
CA SER A 18 -1.74 8.56 -11.89
C SER A 18 -2.04 7.43 -10.89
N SER A 19 -1.54 6.24 -11.20
CA SER A 19 -1.74 5.05 -10.37
C SER A 19 -1.25 5.23 -8.93
N LEU A 20 -0.15 5.95 -8.70
CA LEU A 20 0.35 6.16 -7.33
C LEU A 20 -0.36 7.32 -6.62
N GLU A 21 -0.74 8.36 -7.36
CA GLU A 21 -1.37 9.53 -6.77
C GLU A 21 -2.74 9.20 -6.19
N HIS A 22 -3.56 8.41 -6.89
CA HIS A 22 -4.89 8.09 -6.38
C HIS A 22 -4.84 7.17 -5.14
N ILE A 23 -3.88 6.24 -5.08
CA ILE A 23 -3.64 5.39 -3.89
C ILE A 23 -3.24 6.25 -2.70
N ARG A 24 -2.30 7.20 -2.89
CA ARG A 24 -1.84 8.11 -1.83
C ARG A 24 -2.89 9.11 -1.40
N LEU A 25 -3.74 9.58 -2.32
CA LEU A 25 -4.83 10.50 -2.01
C LEU A 25 -5.95 9.81 -1.23
N ARG A 26 -6.20 8.52 -1.50
CA ARG A 26 -7.28 7.74 -0.89
C ARG A 26 -6.78 6.41 -0.31
N PRO A 27 -5.84 6.43 0.65
CA PRO A 27 -5.25 5.21 1.20
C PRO A 27 -6.30 4.33 1.89
N GLY A 28 -7.36 4.96 2.40
CA GLY A 28 -8.57 4.32 2.94
C GLY A 28 -9.12 3.17 2.10
N MET A 29 -9.10 3.35 0.78
CA MET A 29 -9.64 2.37 -0.16
C MET A 29 -8.75 1.12 -0.31
N TYR A 30 -7.46 1.23 -0.01
CA TYR A 30 -6.47 0.18 -0.25
C TYR A 30 -6.03 -0.52 1.04
N ILE A 31 -5.77 0.25 2.08
CA ILE A 31 -5.22 -0.25 3.35
C ILE A 31 -6.15 -0.02 4.54
N GLY A 32 -7.37 0.47 4.29
CA GLY A 32 -8.31 0.81 5.34
C GLY A 32 -7.84 2.00 6.18
N ARG A 33 -7.96 1.91 7.49
CA ARG A 33 -7.68 3.03 8.39
C ARG A 33 -6.19 3.32 8.48
N LEU A 34 -5.76 4.58 8.35
CA LEU A 34 -4.40 4.98 8.73
C LEU A 34 -4.21 4.89 10.25
N GLY A 35 -3.01 4.53 10.68
CA GLY A 35 -2.66 4.50 12.09
C GLY A 35 -1.18 4.19 12.29
N ASN A 36 -0.78 4.13 13.56
CA ASN A 36 0.60 3.98 13.98
C ASN A 36 0.90 2.56 14.51
N GLY A 37 -0.06 1.64 14.39
CA GLY A 37 0.07 0.27 14.87
C GLY A 37 -0.47 0.06 16.28
N ASN A 38 -1.00 1.09 16.94
CA ASN A 38 -1.62 0.93 18.25
C ASN A 38 -2.96 0.17 18.19
N HIS A 39 -3.58 0.07 17.01
CA HIS A 39 -4.82 -0.68 16.83
C HIS A 39 -4.65 -1.78 15.78
N PRO A 40 -5.19 -3.01 16.00
CA PRO A 40 -5.03 -4.12 15.05
C PRO A 40 -5.55 -3.83 13.63
N ASN A 41 -6.57 -2.98 13.52
CA ASN A 41 -7.15 -2.57 12.24
C ASN A 41 -6.38 -1.41 11.55
N ASP A 42 -5.22 -1.00 12.06
CA ASP A 42 -4.40 0.02 11.41
C ASP A 42 -3.77 -0.54 10.13
N GLY A 43 -3.81 0.25 9.07
CA GLY A 43 -3.36 -0.11 7.73
C GLY A 43 -1.87 -0.44 7.64
N ILE A 44 -1.07 -0.05 8.63
CA ILE A 44 0.33 -0.50 8.75
C ILE A 44 0.44 -2.03 8.83
N TYR A 45 -0.52 -2.69 9.47
CA TYR A 45 -0.57 -4.15 9.53
C TYR A 45 -1.01 -4.77 8.19
N ILE A 46 -1.87 -4.09 7.44
CA ILE A 46 -2.22 -4.50 6.07
C ILE A 46 -0.99 -4.42 5.16
N LEU A 47 -0.25 -3.31 5.21
CA LEU A 47 1.00 -3.17 4.44
C LEU A 47 2.00 -4.29 4.73
N LEU A 48 2.18 -4.63 6.01
CA LEU A 48 3.06 -5.73 6.42
C LEU A 48 2.53 -7.09 5.95
N LYS A 49 1.22 -7.33 6.10
CA LYS A 49 0.57 -8.56 5.66
C LYS A 49 0.76 -8.79 4.16
N GLU A 50 0.54 -7.78 3.31
CA GLU A 50 0.70 -7.94 1.85
C GLU A 50 2.12 -8.35 1.45
N LEU A 51 3.15 -7.86 2.16
CA LEU A 51 4.53 -8.26 1.89
C LEU A 51 4.82 -9.71 2.35
N ILE A 52 4.27 -10.11 3.50
CA ILE A 52 4.39 -11.46 4.03
C ILE A 52 3.61 -12.46 3.16
N ASP A 53 2.43 -12.10 2.69
CA ASP A 53 1.59 -12.97 1.86
C ASP A 53 2.27 -13.30 0.53
N ASN A 54 2.88 -12.32 -0.14
CA ASN A 54 3.70 -12.58 -1.34
C ASN A 54 4.86 -13.57 -1.04
N SER A 55 5.46 -13.48 0.16
CA SER A 55 6.51 -14.41 0.59
C SER A 55 5.96 -15.82 0.86
N ILE A 56 4.75 -15.91 1.42
CA ILE A 56 4.04 -17.17 1.69
C ILE A 56 3.62 -17.83 0.38
N ASP A 57 3.19 -17.07 -0.62
CA ASP A 57 2.82 -17.61 -1.94
C ASP A 57 4.00 -18.35 -2.57
N GLU A 58 5.21 -17.79 -2.52
CA GLU A 58 6.43 -18.49 -2.97
C GLU A 58 6.65 -19.81 -2.21
N PHE A 59 6.52 -19.77 -0.87
CA PHE A 59 6.67 -20.96 -0.03
C PHE A 59 5.63 -22.05 -0.36
N ILE A 60 4.36 -21.67 -0.54
CA ILE A 60 3.26 -22.59 -0.91
C ILE A 60 3.54 -23.22 -2.28
N MET A 61 4.11 -22.46 -3.22
CA MET A 61 4.54 -22.97 -4.52
C MET A 61 5.81 -23.83 -4.46
N GLY A 62 6.37 -24.05 -3.27
CA GLY A 62 7.57 -24.89 -3.06
C GLY A 62 8.88 -24.15 -3.31
N HIS A 63 8.85 -22.83 -3.44
CA HIS A 63 10.02 -21.99 -3.65
C HIS A 63 10.39 -21.27 -2.36
N GLY A 64 11.55 -21.60 -1.81
CA GLY A 64 11.98 -21.12 -0.49
C GLY A 64 11.40 -21.98 0.64
N LYS A 65 12.05 -21.91 1.81
CA LYS A 65 11.68 -22.71 3.00
C LYS A 65 11.66 -21.91 4.29
N ARG A 66 11.93 -20.62 4.19
CA ARG A 66 12.18 -19.72 5.30
C ARG A 66 11.76 -18.32 4.89
N ILE A 67 11.14 -17.60 5.82
CA ILE A 67 10.85 -16.18 5.68
C ILE A 67 11.43 -15.53 6.94
N ASP A 68 12.33 -14.57 6.75
CA ASP A 68 12.94 -13.80 7.82
C ASP A 68 12.23 -12.45 7.95
N ILE A 69 11.66 -12.18 9.12
CA ILE A 69 11.07 -10.90 9.46
C ILE A 69 11.95 -10.23 10.52
N ARG A 70 12.38 -9.00 10.24
CA ARG A 70 13.19 -8.19 11.15
C ARG A 70 12.54 -6.85 11.37
N ILE A 71 12.58 -6.39 12.61
CA ILE A 71 12.13 -5.06 13.00
C ILE A 71 13.32 -4.36 13.63
N ASP A 72 13.69 -3.22 13.09
CA ASP A 72 14.76 -2.38 13.62
C ASP A 72 14.39 -0.90 13.46
N ASN A 73 14.44 -0.14 14.56
CA ASN A 73 14.25 1.32 14.56
C ASN A 73 13.04 1.86 13.76
N GLY A 74 11.91 1.15 13.76
CA GLY A 74 10.70 1.54 13.03
C GLY A 74 10.67 1.11 11.56
N GLU A 75 11.70 0.42 11.09
CA GLU A 75 11.73 -0.28 9.81
C GLU A 75 11.36 -1.76 10.02
N VAL A 76 10.58 -2.30 9.10
CA VAL A 76 10.29 -3.73 9.03
C VAL A 76 10.82 -4.26 7.71
N SER A 77 11.70 -5.26 7.77
CA SER A 77 12.23 -5.96 6.60
C SER A 77 11.66 -7.38 6.57
N VAL A 78 11.09 -7.77 5.43
CA VAL A 78 10.66 -9.14 5.14
C VAL A 78 11.55 -9.69 4.04
N ARG A 79 12.17 -10.84 4.29
CA ARG A 79 13.02 -11.53 3.33
C ARG A 79 12.55 -12.96 3.15
N ASP A 80 12.09 -13.28 1.94
CA ASP A 80 11.91 -14.66 1.50
C ASP A 80 13.16 -15.19 0.78
N PHE A 81 13.12 -16.48 0.46
CA PHE A 81 14.12 -17.18 -0.34
C PHE A 81 13.45 -17.93 -1.49
N GLY A 82 12.39 -17.33 -2.06
CA GLY A 82 11.65 -17.81 -3.22
C GLY A 82 12.40 -17.53 -4.52
N ARG A 83 11.66 -17.42 -5.62
CA ARG A 83 12.22 -17.16 -6.97
C ARG A 83 12.71 -15.73 -7.15
N GLY A 84 12.18 -14.80 -6.36
CA GLY A 84 12.39 -13.37 -6.49
C GLY A 84 11.52 -12.72 -7.56
N ILE A 85 11.38 -11.40 -7.47
CA ILE A 85 10.60 -10.60 -8.42
C ILE A 85 11.27 -10.64 -9.80
N PRO A 86 10.54 -10.96 -10.89
CA PRO A 86 11.09 -10.95 -12.24
C PRO A 86 11.62 -9.56 -12.63
N LEU A 87 12.90 -9.47 -13.01
CA LEU A 87 13.53 -8.18 -13.32
C LEU A 87 13.49 -7.80 -14.81
N GLY A 88 13.04 -8.69 -15.69
CA GLY A 88 13.00 -8.46 -17.14
C GLY A 88 14.39 -8.18 -17.73
N LYS A 89 15.04 -9.19 -18.30
CA LYS A 89 16.06 -8.96 -19.33
C LYS A 89 15.41 -9.06 -20.70
#